data_AF-A0A0G4P368-F1
#
_entry.id   AF-A0A0G4P368-F1
#
_cell.length_a   1.000
_cell.length_b   1.000
_cell.length_c   1.000
_cell.angle_alpha   90.00
_cell.angle_beta   90.00
_cell.angle_gamma   90.00
#
_symmetry.space_group_name_H-M   'P 1'
#
loop_
_entity.id
_entity.type
_entity.pdbx_description
1 polymer ?
#
loop_
_entity_poly.entity_id
_entity_poly.type
_entity_poly.pdbx_seq_one_letter_code
_entity_poly.pdbx_strand_id
1 'polypeptide(L)'
;MGGWEIYCAICGGTFFSEVDMDPEGTDKDHYRYEVLRDCNVEWLDKVCVLGINDQAHGNDKSFLTDDGRYWDYGQVHVSRVDDPNLPQRDDDDDIPMTAYHDFSEIGLPCVFPFHAICYHDILRRCLRQESPEQIEKAVLFDVFENLNGDPYVRLQLNYGEPEPLAEQVWHHPQGQESLVVNPVQIPQLESELDVITRSLSKKAAPSPRSRSEDIFNTLPFELRHEIFKLLPAGSILALKAASLAMHSTALPCDLWKRTLMSEIPWLWEVHDIDAFQSQEVEDITSKLLLDIQKKSLYTSENDDYIFGLANRRRIWGVCEQIRSRYLERLKGISNAQS
;
A
#
# COMPACT_ATOMS: atom_id res chain seq x y z
N MET A 1 28.84 21.82 4.65
CA MET A 1 28.35 21.00 3.53
C MET A 1 26.96 20.57 3.93
N GLY A 2 25.95 20.72 3.06
CA GLY A 2 24.56 20.39 3.41
C GLY A 2 24.39 18.88 3.60
N GLY A 3 23.43 18.48 4.44
CA GLY A 3 23.03 17.09 4.61
C GLY A 3 22.49 16.48 3.32
N TRP A 4 22.33 15.15 3.29
CA TRP A 4 21.84 14.40 2.14
C TRP A 4 20.78 13.41 2.63
N GLU A 5 19.54 13.63 2.20
CA GLU A 5 18.41 12.79 2.59
C GLU A 5 18.25 11.58 1.68
N ILE A 6 17.64 10.54 2.27
CA ILE A 6 17.22 9.33 1.57
C ILE A 6 15.73 9.13 1.83
N TYR A 7 15.07 8.50 0.88
CA TYR A 7 13.64 8.23 0.96
C TYR A 7 13.36 6.75 1.03
N CYS A 8 12.16 6.40 1.45
CA CYS A 8 11.70 5.04 1.50
C CYS A 8 11.66 4.41 0.09
N ALA A 9 12.30 3.24 -0.05
CA ALA A 9 12.37 2.50 -1.31
C ALA A 9 10.99 2.16 -1.88
N ILE A 10 9.97 2.02 -1.00
CA ILE A 10 8.62 1.60 -1.36
C ILE A 10 7.68 2.79 -1.58
N CYS A 11 7.63 3.78 -0.67
CA CYS A 11 6.67 4.89 -0.77
C CYS A 11 7.26 6.21 -1.25
N GLY A 12 8.59 6.34 -1.29
CA GLY A 12 9.29 7.56 -1.67
C GLY A 12 9.18 8.68 -0.65
N GLY A 13 8.64 8.42 0.54
CA GLY A 13 8.50 9.39 1.63
C GLY A 13 9.75 9.50 2.49
N THR A 14 9.84 10.62 3.22
CA THR A 14 10.88 10.90 4.23
C THR A 14 10.84 9.92 5.42
N PHE A 15 11.93 9.88 6.20
CA PHE A 15 12.06 9.09 7.42
C PHE A 15 11.99 9.92 8.71
N PHE A 16 11.40 11.11 8.63
CA PHE A 16 11.23 12.02 9.75
C PHE A 16 9.77 12.36 9.98
N SER A 17 9.33 12.17 11.21
CA SER A 17 8.00 12.58 11.70
C SER A 17 7.90 14.08 12.01
N GLU A 18 9.03 14.75 12.28
CA GLU A 18 9.13 16.20 12.51
C GLU A 18 9.02 16.98 11.20
N VAL A 19 7.86 16.89 10.57
CA VAL A 19 7.59 17.58 9.31
C VAL A 19 7.28 19.06 9.56
N ASP A 20 7.77 19.92 8.68
CA ASP A 20 7.53 21.36 8.79
C ASP A 20 6.07 21.69 8.45
N MET A 21 5.37 22.25 9.43
CA MET A 21 3.97 22.69 9.33
C MET A 21 3.87 24.19 9.53
N ASP A 22 3.03 24.85 8.73
CA ASP A 22 2.72 26.27 8.91
C ASP A 22 1.43 26.46 9.74
N PRO A 23 1.52 26.96 10.99
CA PRO A 23 0.35 27.24 11.82
C PRO A 23 -0.48 28.43 11.34
N GLU A 24 0.12 29.36 10.59
CA GLU A 24 -0.54 30.58 10.11
C GLU A 24 -1.22 30.37 8.75
N GLY A 25 -0.80 29.36 7.99
CA GLY A 25 -1.35 29.01 6.67
C GLY A 25 -1.01 30.03 5.57
N THR A 26 0.09 30.76 5.73
CA THR A 26 0.57 31.80 4.82
C THR A 26 1.72 31.34 3.92
N ASP A 27 2.46 30.32 4.34
CA ASP A 27 3.62 29.77 3.64
C ASP A 27 3.21 28.54 2.81
N LYS A 28 3.62 28.54 1.54
CA LYS A 28 3.32 27.47 0.57
C LYS A 28 4.39 26.38 0.56
N ASP A 29 5.52 26.64 1.17
CA ASP A 29 6.66 25.72 1.24
C ASP A 29 6.57 24.80 2.48
N HIS A 30 5.45 24.84 3.20
CA HIS A 30 5.18 24.06 4.41
C HIS A 30 3.84 23.31 4.31
N TYR A 31 3.72 22.21 5.07
CA TYR A 31 2.45 21.50 5.16
C TYR A 31 1.41 22.29 5.95
N ARG A 32 0.13 22.07 5.63
CA ARG A 32 -0.97 22.70 6.35
C ARG A 32 -1.15 22.07 7.73
N TYR A 33 -0.96 22.87 8.78
CA TYR A 33 -1.19 22.43 10.16
C TYR A 33 -2.57 21.81 10.37
N GLU A 34 -3.63 22.43 9.83
CA GLU A 34 -5.00 21.96 10.02
C GLU A 34 -5.31 20.59 9.38
N VAL A 35 -4.49 20.17 8.42
CA VAL A 35 -4.59 18.84 7.80
C VAL A 35 -3.84 17.81 8.64
N LEU A 36 -2.64 18.14 9.12
CA LEU A 36 -1.74 17.18 9.76
C LEU A 36 -1.88 17.09 11.28
N ARG A 37 -2.44 18.09 11.97
CA ARG A 37 -2.51 18.13 13.45
C ARG A 37 -3.16 16.91 14.10
N ASP A 38 -4.10 16.28 13.39
CA ASP A 38 -4.86 15.12 13.85
C ASP A 38 -4.40 13.82 13.15
N CYS A 39 -3.36 13.88 12.31
CA CYS A 39 -2.82 12.76 11.57
C CYS A 39 -1.65 12.11 12.32
N ASN A 40 -1.55 10.78 12.23
CA ASN A 40 -0.37 10.06 12.70
C ASN A 40 0.75 10.16 11.65
N VAL A 41 1.84 10.85 11.98
CA VAL A 41 3.09 10.94 11.19
C VAL A 41 4.25 10.17 11.81
N GLU A 42 4.12 9.66 13.05
CA GLU A 42 5.18 8.94 13.78
C GLU A 42 5.62 7.63 13.08
N TRP A 43 4.78 7.10 12.20
CA TRP A 43 5.11 5.92 11.40
C TRP A 43 6.31 6.15 10.47
N LEU A 44 6.62 7.42 10.12
CA LEU A 44 7.74 7.78 9.26
C LEU A 44 9.10 7.44 9.90
N ASP A 45 9.19 7.46 11.23
CA ASP A 45 10.44 7.18 11.95
C ASP A 45 10.75 5.67 12.06
N LYS A 46 9.80 4.80 11.67
CA LYS A 46 9.95 3.34 11.77
C LYS A 46 10.57 2.79 10.50
N VAL A 47 11.88 2.58 10.51
CA VAL A 47 12.67 2.16 9.35
C VAL A 47 13.03 0.68 9.44
N CYS A 48 12.84 -0.05 8.35
CA CYS A 48 13.39 -1.38 8.09
C CYS A 48 14.43 -1.29 6.98
N VAL A 49 15.38 -2.21 6.98
CA VAL A 49 16.49 -2.23 6.01
C VAL A 49 16.62 -3.61 5.38
N LEU A 50 16.65 -3.65 4.04
CA LEU A 50 16.97 -4.85 3.26
C LEU A 50 18.40 -4.76 2.73
N GLY A 51 19.19 -5.80 2.94
CA GLY A 51 20.57 -5.86 2.48
C GLY A 51 21.08 -7.26 2.20
N ILE A 52 22.29 -7.33 1.64
CA ILE A 52 23.07 -8.57 1.47
C ILE A 52 24.33 -8.46 2.31
N ASN A 53 24.64 -9.51 3.07
CA ASN A 53 25.91 -9.67 3.76
C ASN A 53 26.74 -10.75 3.07
N ASP A 54 27.71 -10.34 2.25
CA ASP A 54 28.57 -11.29 1.53
C ASP A 54 29.38 -12.23 2.42
N GLN A 55 29.58 -11.85 3.69
CA GLN A 55 30.29 -12.63 4.69
C GLN A 55 29.39 -13.61 5.45
N ALA A 56 28.07 -13.56 5.26
CA ALA A 56 27.12 -14.46 5.91
C ALA A 56 27.32 -15.92 5.46
N HIS A 57 27.05 -16.84 6.37
CA HIS A 57 27.12 -18.28 6.13
C HIS A 57 25.80 -18.82 5.57
N GLY A 58 25.88 -19.72 4.59
CA GLY A 58 24.71 -20.34 3.98
C GLY A 58 24.48 -19.88 2.54
N ASN A 59 23.39 -20.38 1.95
CA ASN A 59 23.03 -20.05 0.57
C ASN A 59 22.28 -18.72 0.47
N ASP A 60 21.46 -18.39 1.47
CA ASP A 60 20.82 -17.08 1.57
C ASP A 60 21.67 -16.16 2.44
N LYS A 61 22.17 -15.09 1.82
CA LYS A 61 23.01 -14.06 2.45
C LYS A 61 22.25 -12.77 2.73
N SER A 62 20.96 -12.75 2.43
CA SER A 62 20.13 -11.56 2.61
C SER A 62 19.68 -11.41 4.06
N PHE A 63 19.54 -10.16 4.50
CA PHE A 63 19.01 -9.81 5.80
C PHE A 63 17.90 -8.77 5.68
N LEU A 64 16.96 -8.80 6.62
CA LEU A 64 15.92 -7.79 6.77
C LEU A 64 15.86 -7.38 8.24
N THR A 65 16.00 -6.09 8.54
CA THR A 65 15.87 -5.57 9.90
C THR A 65 14.44 -5.13 10.20
N ASP A 66 14.05 -5.21 11.47
CA ASP A 66 12.73 -4.78 11.95
C ASP A 66 12.82 -3.44 12.71
N ASP A 67 14.00 -3.05 13.21
CA ASP A 67 14.23 -1.77 13.89
C ASP A 67 15.50 -1.07 13.38
N GLY A 68 15.28 0.04 12.66
CA GLY A 68 16.32 0.94 12.19
C GLY A 68 15.92 2.40 12.35
N ARG A 69 16.91 3.29 12.27
CA ARG A 69 16.75 4.73 12.36
C ARG A 69 17.52 5.41 11.26
N TYR A 70 16.86 6.33 10.56
CA TYR A 70 17.54 7.19 9.61
C TYR A 70 18.57 8.08 10.34
N TRP A 71 19.72 8.27 9.70
CA TRP A 71 20.75 9.19 10.11
C TRP A 71 21.22 10.01 8.90
N ASP A 72 21.55 11.28 9.12
CA ASP A 72 21.97 12.19 8.05
C ASP A 72 23.15 11.62 7.22
N TYR A 73 23.34 12.15 6.01
CA TYR A 73 24.33 11.70 5.03
C TYR A 73 24.04 10.31 4.45
N GLY A 74 22.76 10.00 4.22
CA GLY A 74 22.32 8.77 3.58
C GLY A 74 22.61 7.49 4.35
N GLN A 75 22.73 7.59 5.68
CA GLN A 75 22.99 6.47 6.56
C GLN A 75 21.71 5.98 7.25
N VAL A 76 21.68 4.70 7.56
CA VAL A 76 20.68 4.10 8.45
C VAL A 76 21.41 3.31 9.51
N HIS A 77 21.04 3.54 10.76
CA HIS A 77 21.57 2.82 11.90
C HIS A 77 20.60 1.71 12.26
N VAL A 78 21.09 0.48 12.37
CA VAL A 78 20.27 -0.68 12.73
C VAL A 78 20.78 -1.34 14.00
N SER A 79 19.85 -1.79 14.84
CA SER A 79 20.15 -2.48 16.08
C SER A 79 20.65 -3.90 15.82
N ARG A 80 21.58 -4.41 16.63
CA ARG A 80 22.21 -5.74 16.49
C ARG A 80 21.29 -6.98 16.52
N VAL A 81 19.98 -6.84 16.74
CA VAL A 81 19.15 -7.95 17.26
C VAL A 81 18.38 -8.74 16.18
N ASP A 82 18.31 -8.27 14.93
CA ASP A 82 17.16 -8.63 14.10
C ASP A 82 17.33 -9.79 13.09
N ASP A 83 18.53 -10.07 12.56
CA ASP A 83 18.71 -11.11 11.52
C ASP A 83 20.08 -11.82 11.63
N PRO A 84 20.17 -13.17 11.54
CA PRO A 84 21.43 -13.90 11.64
C PRO A 84 22.45 -13.57 10.54
N ASN A 85 21.98 -13.04 9.40
CA ASN A 85 22.83 -12.60 8.30
C ASN A 85 23.26 -11.13 8.45
N LEU A 86 22.88 -10.42 9.52
CA LEU A 86 23.32 -9.05 9.75
C LEU A 86 24.85 -9.00 9.93
N PRO A 87 25.57 -8.03 9.31
CA PRO A 87 27.01 -7.89 9.49
C PRO A 87 27.38 -7.70 10.97
N GLN A 88 28.22 -8.59 11.51
CA GLN A 88 28.72 -8.46 12.88
C GLN A 88 29.87 -7.44 12.93
N ARG A 89 29.79 -6.51 13.88
CA ARG A 89 30.92 -5.65 14.29
C ARG A 89 31.21 -5.89 15.77
N ASP A 90 32.45 -5.65 16.20
CA ASP A 90 32.89 -6.06 17.54
C ASP A 90 32.37 -5.10 18.64
N ASP A 91 32.16 -3.80 18.37
CA ASP A 91 32.07 -2.79 19.46
C ASP A 91 30.87 -1.81 19.48
N ASP A 92 30.05 -1.67 18.43
CA ASP A 92 28.88 -0.74 18.44
C ASP A 92 27.51 -1.43 18.56
N ASP A 93 26.63 -0.92 19.43
CA ASP A 93 25.22 -1.33 19.55
C ASP A 93 24.40 -1.01 18.28
N ASP A 94 24.79 0.03 17.55
CA ASP A 94 24.21 0.46 16.27
C ASP A 94 25.17 0.19 15.11
N ILE A 95 24.69 -0.48 14.06
CA ILE A 95 25.49 -0.74 12.86
C ILE A 95 25.12 0.31 11.80
N PRO A 96 26.01 1.25 11.45
CA PRO A 96 25.76 2.20 10.38
C PRO A 96 25.83 1.49 9.03
N MET A 97 24.83 1.74 8.18
CA MET A 97 24.69 1.19 6.84
C MET A 97 24.41 2.29 5.83
N THR A 98 25.06 2.21 4.68
CA THR A 98 24.91 3.17 3.58
C THR A 98 23.72 2.79 2.70
N ALA A 99 22.74 3.68 2.55
CA ALA A 99 21.58 3.43 1.71
C ALA A 99 21.83 3.79 0.24
N TYR A 100 21.25 3.00 -0.67
CA TYR A 100 21.28 3.17 -2.14
C TYR A 100 22.67 3.17 -2.77
N HIS A 101 23.50 4.18 -2.51
CA HIS A 101 24.86 4.31 -3.01
C HIS A 101 25.60 5.41 -2.26
N ASP A 102 26.92 5.27 -2.11
CA ASP A 102 27.79 6.37 -1.70
C ASP A 102 28.92 6.55 -2.73
N PHE A 103 28.94 7.74 -3.35
CA PHE A 103 29.98 8.14 -4.30
C PHE A 103 31.37 8.25 -3.65
N SER A 104 31.43 8.39 -2.32
CA SER A 104 32.66 8.44 -1.53
C SER A 104 33.18 7.07 -1.10
N GLU A 105 32.32 6.04 -1.13
CA GLU A 105 32.62 4.67 -0.67
C GLU A 105 32.35 3.62 -1.77
N ILE A 106 32.93 3.85 -2.96
CA ILE A 106 32.83 2.95 -4.12
C ILE A 106 33.21 1.52 -3.70
N GLY A 107 32.24 0.60 -3.79
CA GLY A 107 32.43 -0.83 -3.55
C GLY A 107 32.01 -1.35 -2.17
N LEU A 108 31.45 -0.51 -1.29
CA LEU A 108 30.78 -1.00 -0.09
C LEU A 108 29.36 -1.51 -0.38
N PRO A 109 28.86 -2.52 0.35
CA PRO A 109 27.49 -3.00 0.22
C PRO A 109 26.51 -1.88 0.56
N CYS A 110 25.57 -1.59 -0.35
CA CYS A 110 24.47 -0.69 -0.05
C CYS A 110 23.27 -1.47 0.49
N VAL A 111 22.40 -0.74 1.19
CA VAL A 111 21.13 -1.25 1.69
C VAL A 111 19.96 -0.43 1.15
N PHE A 112 18.76 -1.01 1.23
CA PHE A 112 17.54 -0.34 0.81
C PHE A 112 16.62 -0.13 2.01
N PRO A 113 16.45 1.13 2.46
CA PRO A 113 15.59 1.44 3.59
C PRO A 113 14.15 1.63 3.15
N PHE A 114 13.22 1.29 4.02
CA PHE A 114 11.79 1.54 3.82
C PHE A 114 11.05 1.57 5.15
N HIS A 115 9.88 2.20 5.18
CA HIS A 115 9.07 2.19 6.39
C HIS A 115 8.56 0.79 6.72
N ALA A 116 8.54 0.45 8.00
CA ALA A 116 8.06 -0.83 8.49
C ALA A 116 6.65 -1.16 7.95
N ILE A 117 5.72 -0.21 8.01
CA ILE A 117 4.35 -0.42 7.51
C ILE A 117 4.28 -0.58 5.99
N CYS A 118 5.17 0.08 5.24
CA CYS A 118 5.20 -0.05 3.77
C CYS A 118 5.56 -1.47 3.38
N TYR A 119 6.48 -2.11 4.11
CA TYR A 119 6.82 -3.50 3.91
C TYR A 119 5.77 -4.45 4.50
N HIS A 120 5.57 -4.40 5.82
CA HIS A 120 4.81 -5.42 6.55
C HIS A 120 3.32 -5.45 6.18
N ASP A 121 2.72 -4.27 5.96
CA ASP A 121 1.29 -4.14 5.75
C ASP A 121 0.90 -3.96 4.29
N ILE A 122 1.76 -3.39 3.44
CA ILE A 122 1.39 -3.10 2.05
C ILE A 122 2.10 -4.03 1.08
N LEU A 123 3.43 -3.95 0.97
CA LEU A 123 4.19 -4.73 -0.02
C LEU A 123 4.01 -6.24 0.18
N ARG A 124 4.07 -6.74 1.42
CA ARG A 124 3.85 -8.17 1.70
C ARG A 124 2.48 -8.64 1.24
N ARG A 125 1.43 -7.84 1.44
CA ARG A 125 0.06 -8.18 0.97
C ARG A 125 0.00 -8.18 -0.54
N CYS A 126 0.63 -7.20 -1.19
CA CYS A 126 0.69 -7.12 -2.65
C CYS A 126 1.40 -8.34 -3.27
N LEU A 127 2.57 -8.72 -2.73
CA LEU A 127 3.34 -9.88 -3.19
C LEU A 127 2.60 -11.21 -2.98
N ARG A 128 1.85 -11.34 -1.87
CA ARG A 128 1.14 -12.57 -1.51
C ARG A 128 -0.18 -12.82 -2.25
N GLN A 129 -0.65 -11.87 -3.07
CA GLN A 129 -1.90 -12.07 -3.82
C GLN A 129 -1.85 -13.29 -4.74
N GLU A 130 -0.66 -13.68 -5.23
CA GLU A 130 -0.47 -14.81 -6.14
C GLU A 130 0.47 -15.92 -5.62
N SER A 131 1.29 -15.63 -4.59
CA SER A 131 2.17 -16.63 -3.97
C SER A 131 2.05 -16.59 -2.44
N PRO A 132 1.48 -17.63 -1.80
CA PRO A 132 1.40 -17.70 -0.34
C PRO A 132 2.75 -18.04 0.33
N GLU A 133 3.80 -18.23 -0.46
CA GLU A 133 5.13 -18.60 0.03
C GLU A 133 5.81 -17.45 0.79
N GLN A 134 6.89 -17.78 1.47
CA GLN A 134 7.76 -16.79 2.11
C GLN A 134 8.39 -15.91 1.02
N ILE A 135 8.54 -14.61 1.32
CA ILE A 135 9.17 -13.68 0.37
C ILE A 135 10.67 -13.97 0.38
N GLU A 136 11.21 -14.25 -0.80
CA GLU A 136 12.63 -14.49 -1.04
C GLU A 136 13.37 -13.15 -0.99
N LYS A 137 13.93 -12.84 0.18
CA LYS A 137 14.63 -11.58 0.48
C LYS A 137 15.73 -11.27 -0.53
N ALA A 138 16.54 -12.25 -0.93
CA ALA A 138 17.60 -12.07 -1.92
C ALA A 138 17.06 -11.67 -3.31
N VAL A 139 15.92 -12.23 -3.72
CA VAL A 139 15.25 -11.86 -4.99
C VAL A 139 14.67 -10.46 -4.90
N LEU A 140 14.08 -10.09 -3.75
CA LEU A 140 13.60 -8.74 -3.52
C LEU A 140 14.75 -7.72 -3.54
N PHE A 141 15.91 -8.07 -2.96
CA PHE A 141 17.10 -7.22 -3.00
C PHE A 141 17.58 -7.02 -4.44
N ASP A 142 17.70 -8.09 -5.26
CA ASP A 142 18.04 -7.97 -6.68
C ASP A 142 17.06 -7.04 -7.42
N VAL A 143 15.76 -7.15 -7.15
CA VAL A 143 14.76 -6.22 -7.74
C VAL A 143 15.04 -4.77 -7.35
N PHE A 144 15.34 -4.50 -6.08
CA PHE A 144 15.65 -3.14 -5.61
C PHE A 144 16.97 -2.63 -6.19
N GLU A 145 18.00 -3.48 -6.27
CA GLU A 145 19.27 -3.15 -6.89
C GLU A 145 19.13 -2.79 -8.37
N ASN A 146 18.34 -3.55 -9.14
CA ASN A 146 18.05 -3.25 -10.54
C ASN A 146 17.20 -1.97 -10.73
N LEU A 147 16.49 -1.54 -9.70
CA LEU A 147 15.72 -0.30 -9.67
C LEU A 147 16.52 0.87 -9.10
N ASN A 148 17.72 0.62 -8.58
CA ASN A 148 18.57 1.65 -8.01
C ASN A 148 19.26 2.44 -9.13
N GLY A 149 19.22 3.76 -9.04
CA GLY A 149 19.79 4.64 -10.05
C GLY A 149 19.74 6.09 -9.65
N ASP A 150 20.43 6.94 -10.41
CA ASP A 150 20.53 8.39 -10.20
C ASP A 150 19.14 9.04 -9.96
N PRO A 151 18.95 9.83 -8.89
CA PRO A 151 19.99 10.43 -8.03
C PRO A 151 20.40 9.61 -6.79
N TYR A 152 20.04 8.32 -6.70
CA TYR A 152 20.40 7.43 -5.57
C TYR A 152 19.84 7.84 -4.19
N VAL A 153 18.68 8.48 -4.16
CA VAL A 153 17.92 8.79 -2.92
C VAL A 153 16.67 7.93 -2.76
N ARG A 154 16.19 7.35 -3.87
CA ARG A 154 15.02 6.45 -3.96
C ARG A 154 15.14 5.53 -5.16
N LEU A 155 14.30 4.50 -5.21
CA LEU A 155 14.23 3.62 -6.38
C LEU A 155 13.61 4.32 -7.60
N GLN A 156 13.96 3.86 -8.80
CA GLN A 156 13.44 4.34 -10.07
C GLN A 156 12.05 3.74 -10.36
N LEU A 157 11.06 4.20 -9.60
CA LEU A 157 9.67 3.78 -9.68
C LEU A 157 8.77 4.98 -9.97
N ASN A 158 7.62 4.73 -10.58
CA ASN A 158 6.56 5.73 -10.65
C ASN A 158 5.82 5.72 -9.29
N TYR A 159 6.01 6.77 -8.49
CA TYR A 159 5.43 6.86 -7.16
C TYR A 159 3.98 7.35 -7.13
N GLY A 160 3.36 7.61 -8.29
CA GLY A 160 2.00 8.13 -8.42
C GLY A 160 1.85 9.56 -7.93
N GLU A 161 0.64 10.12 -8.07
CA GLU A 161 0.35 11.49 -7.66
C GLU A 161 -0.08 11.55 -6.17
N PRO A 162 0.39 12.55 -5.40
CA PRO A 162 1.48 13.47 -5.77
C PRO A 162 2.81 12.71 -5.80
N GLU A 163 3.68 13.02 -6.77
CA GLU A 163 4.98 12.36 -6.87
C GLU A 163 5.98 12.98 -5.88
N PRO A 164 6.59 12.20 -4.96
CA PRO A 164 7.68 12.67 -4.12
C PRO A 164 8.88 13.08 -4.96
N LEU A 165 9.38 14.30 -4.74
CA LEU A 165 10.54 14.81 -5.47
C LEU A 165 11.82 14.03 -5.10
N ALA A 166 12.66 13.75 -6.10
CA ALA A 166 13.94 13.08 -5.91
C ALA A 166 15.07 14.11 -5.71
N GLU A 167 15.03 14.85 -4.61
CA GLU A 167 15.95 15.95 -4.31
C GLU A 167 16.88 15.62 -3.13
N GLN A 168 17.90 16.46 -2.92
CA GLN A 168 18.86 16.32 -1.81
C GLN A 168 18.21 16.47 -0.42
N VAL A 169 17.10 17.21 -0.33
CA VAL A 169 16.35 17.49 0.91
C VAL A 169 14.86 17.27 0.66
N TRP A 170 14.15 16.79 1.68
CA TRP A 170 12.71 16.68 1.63
C TRP A 170 12.07 18.06 1.62
N HIS A 171 11.17 18.25 0.66
CA HIS A 171 10.34 19.44 0.59
C HIS A 171 8.99 19.18 1.25
N HIS A 172 8.40 20.23 1.82
CA HIS A 172 7.11 20.18 2.52
C HIS A 172 6.00 20.89 1.73
N PRO A 173 5.76 20.57 0.44
CA PRO A 173 4.88 21.37 -0.40
C PRO A 173 3.43 21.30 0.09
N GLN A 174 2.83 22.47 0.24
CA GLN A 174 1.40 22.61 0.54
C GLN A 174 0.56 21.81 -0.48
N GLY A 175 -0.41 21.03 0.01
CA GLY A 175 -1.29 20.22 -0.83
C GLY A 175 -0.75 18.82 -1.16
N GLN A 176 0.42 18.43 -0.66
CA GLN A 176 0.94 17.07 -0.76
C GLN A 176 1.00 16.34 0.59
N GLU A 177 0.19 16.77 1.56
CA GLU A 177 0.16 16.21 2.92
C GLU A 177 -0.09 14.69 2.91
N SER A 178 -0.77 14.18 1.87
CA SER A 178 -1.01 12.75 1.70
C SER A 178 0.27 11.91 1.71
N LEU A 179 1.43 12.46 1.32
CA LEU A 179 2.71 11.72 1.33
C LEU A 179 3.14 11.28 2.72
N VAL A 180 2.79 12.05 3.76
CA VAL A 180 3.25 11.86 5.14
C VAL A 180 2.17 11.28 6.06
N VAL A 181 0.91 11.28 5.64
CA VAL A 181 -0.20 10.70 6.41
C VAL A 181 -0.15 9.17 6.39
N ASN A 182 -0.38 8.54 7.55
CA ASN A 182 -0.34 7.09 7.71
C ASN A 182 -1.26 6.36 6.68
N PRO A 183 -0.69 5.52 5.80
CA PRO A 183 -1.43 4.78 4.79
C PRO A 183 -2.13 3.52 5.34
N VAL A 184 -1.95 3.13 6.59
CA VAL A 184 -2.53 1.90 7.15
C VAL A 184 -3.58 2.22 8.21
N GLN A 185 -3.24 3.06 9.19
CA GLN A 185 -4.17 3.53 10.22
C GLN A 185 -4.95 4.73 9.70
N ILE A 186 -6.17 4.50 9.21
CA ILE A 186 -7.00 5.51 8.54
C ILE A 186 -8.35 5.64 9.27
N PRO A 187 -8.47 6.50 10.29
CA PRO A 187 -9.69 6.64 11.09
C PRO A 187 -10.94 6.98 10.26
N GLN A 188 -10.79 7.78 9.21
CA GLN A 188 -11.90 8.13 8.31
C GLN A 188 -12.42 6.89 7.57
N LEU A 189 -11.55 5.97 7.17
CA LEU A 189 -11.95 4.71 6.53
C LEU A 189 -12.67 3.80 7.54
N GLU A 190 -12.16 3.69 8.76
CA GLU A 190 -12.80 2.90 9.82
C GLU A 190 -14.24 3.38 10.09
N SER A 191 -14.45 4.69 10.18
CA SER A 191 -15.77 5.31 10.35
C SER A 191 -16.75 4.96 9.22
N GLU A 192 -16.26 4.96 7.97
CA GLU A 192 -17.06 4.61 6.80
C GLU A 192 -17.42 3.10 6.78
N LEU A 193 -16.47 2.22 7.13
CA LEU A 193 -16.68 0.77 7.23
C LEU A 193 -17.64 0.40 8.37
N ASP A 194 -17.61 1.12 9.48
CA ASP A 194 -18.53 0.92 10.63
C ASP A 194 -20.01 1.09 10.24
N VAL A 195 -20.31 1.87 9.20
CA VAL A 195 -21.69 1.98 8.67
C VAL A 195 -22.17 0.64 8.10
N ILE A 196 -21.29 -0.09 7.39
CA ILE A 196 -21.61 -1.42 6.85
C ILE A 196 -21.74 -2.43 7.98
N THR A 197 -20.77 -2.47 8.90
CA THR A 197 -20.77 -3.44 10.01
C THR A 197 -22.02 -3.31 10.88
N ARG A 198 -22.48 -2.08 11.13
CA ARG A 198 -23.76 -1.82 11.83
C ARG A 198 -25.00 -2.22 11.03
N SER A 199 -24.92 -2.28 9.71
CA SER A 199 -26.02 -2.72 8.85
C SER A 199 -26.07 -4.24 8.75
N LEU A 200 -24.92 -4.92 8.66
CA LEU A 200 -24.81 -6.38 8.70
C LEU A 200 -25.37 -6.98 10.01
N SER A 201 -25.20 -6.27 11.12
CA SER A 201 -25.69 -6.70 12.44
C SER A 201 -27.20 -6.52 12.63
N LYS A 202 -27.89 -5.79 11.75
CA LYS A 202 -29.35 -5.71 11.76
C LYS A 202 -29.92 -6.93 11.04
N LYS A 203 -30.66 -7.78 11.77
CA LYS A 203 -31.46 -8.84 11.13
C LYS A 203 -32.42 -8.22 10.13
N ALA A 204 -32.28 -8.58 8.86
CA ALA A 204 -33.20 -8.13 7.82
C ALA A 204 -34.64 -8.53 8.19
N ALA A 205 -35.48 -7.54 8.43
CA ALA A 205 -36.92 -7.76 8.48
C ALA A 205 -37.40 -8.02 7.04
N PRO A 206 -38.24 -9.04 6.79
CA PRO A 206 -38.74 -9.30 5.46
C PRO A 206 -39.57 -8.10 5.00
N SER A 207 -39.02 -7.31 4.07
CA SER A 207 -39.75 -6.18 3.50
C SER A 207 -40.79 -6.70 2.50
N PRO A 208 -42.06 -6.30 2.59
CA PRO A 208 -43.05 -6.63 1.58
C PRO A 208 -42.87 -5.65 0.41
N ARG A 209 -41.96 -5.96 -0.51
CA ARG A 209 -41.80 -5.18 -1.75
C ARG A 209 -42.74 -5.71 -2.82
N SER A 210 -43.36 -4.79 -3.53
CA SER A 210 -44.32 -5.07 -4.60
C SER A 210 -43.68 -5.92 -5.69
N ARG A 211 -44.49 -6.80 -6.30
CA ARG A 211 -44.15 -7.53 -7.52
C ARG A 211 -43.95 -6.53 -8.66
N SER A 212 -42.80 -5.87 -8.70
CA SER A 212 -42.27 -5.31 -9.94
C SER A 212 -41.98 -6.49 -10.86
N GLU A 213 -42.47 -6.46 -12.10
CA GLU A 213 -42.06 -7.41 -13.13
C GLU A 213 -40.58 -7.17 -13.45
N ASP A 214 -39.72 -7.82 -12.69
CA ASP A 214 -38.27 -7.74 -12.86
C ASP A 214 -37.88 -8.34 -14.22
N ILE A 215 -37.34 -7.49 -15.11
CA ILE A 215 -36.99 -7.84 -16.49
C ILE A 215 -35.99 -8.99 -16.56
N PHE A 216 -35.14 -9.17 -15.54
CA PHE A 216 -34.14 -10.23 -15.52
C PHE A 216 -34.76 -11.61 -15.26
N ASN A 217 -36.03 -11.68 -14.82
CA ASN A 217 -36.75 -12.96 -14.75
C ASN A 217 -36.91 -13.63 -16.11
N THR A 218 -36.84 -12.87 -17.21
CA THR A 218 -36.88 -13.42 -18.57
C THR A 218 -35.58 -14.09 -18.99
N LEU A 219 -34.47 -13.80 -18.30
CA LEU A 219 -33.16 -14.36 -18.59
C LEU A 219 -32.93 -15.65 -17.79
N PRO A 220 -32.38 -16.71 -18.42
CA PRO A 220 -31.81 -17.86 -17.71
C PRO A 220 -30.70 -17.44 -16.75
N PHE A 221 -30.45 -18.24 -15.70
CA PHE A 221 -29.42 -17.97 -14.69
C PHE A 221 -28.02 -17.85 -15.30
N GLU A 222 -27.74 -18.61 -16.35
CA GLU A 222 -26.47 -18.59 -17.08
C GLU A 222 -26.19 -17.21 -17.66
N LEU A 223 -27.19 -16.57 -18.28
CA LEU A 223 -27.04 -15.22 -18.83
C LEU A 223 -26.88 -14.17 -17.73
N ARG A 224 -27.54 -14.36 -16.58
CA ARG A 224 -27.34 -13.48 -15.41
C ARG A 224 -25.92 -13.59 -14.86
N HIS A 225 -25.34 -14.79 -14.84
CA HIS A 225 -23.94 -14.99 -14.47
C HIS A 225 -22.98 -14.34 -15.47
N GLU A 226 -23.25 -14.46 -16.78
CA GLU A 226 -22.43 -13.76 -17.79
C GLU A 226 -22.48 -12.25 -17.63
N ILE A 227 -23.65 -11.67 -17.28
CA ILE A 227 -23.75 -10.25 -16.95
C ILE A 227 -22.81 -9.90 -15.79
N PHE A 228 -22.80 -10.67 -14.70
CA PHE A 228 -21.92 -10.38 -13.57
C PHE A 228 -20.43 -10.43 -13.92
N LYS A 229 -20.01 -11.30 -14.84
CA LYS A 229 -18.60 -11.37 -15.28
C LYS A 229 -18.14 -10.12 -16.03
N LEU A 230 -19.08 -9.31 -16.52
CA LEU A 230 -18.81 -8.09 -17.28
C LEU A 230 -18.90 -6.82 -16.42
N LEU A 231 -19.33 -6.94 -15.15
CA LEU A 231 -19.58 -5.79 -14.28
C LEU A 231 -18.47 -5.63 -13.25
N PRO A 232 -18.09 -4.38 -12.92
CA PRO A 232 -17.18 -4.11 -11.81
C PRO A 232 -17.85 -4.34 -10.45
N ALA A 233 -17.05 -4.45 -9.39
CA ALA A 233 -17.49 -4.84 -8.05
C ALA A 233 -18.67 -3.97 -7.55
N GLY A 234 -18.52 -2.64 -7.65
CA GLY A 234 -19.56 -1.68 -7.25
C GLY A 234 -20.86 -1.86 -8.04
N SER A 235 -20.78 -2.12 -9.35
CA SER A 235 -21.95 -2.34 -10.22
C SER A 235 -22.63 -3.69 -10.01
N ILE A 236 -21.88 -4.75 -9.65
CA ILE A 236 -22.46 -6.03 -9.23
C ILE A 236 -23.39 -5.79 -8.03
N LEU A 237 -22.89 -5.10 -7.01
CA LEU A 237 -23.67 -4.79 -5.81
C LEU A 237 -24.88 -3.90 -6.13
N ALA A 238 -24.70 -2.84 -6.94
CA ALA A 238 -25.80 -1.97 -7.35
C ALA A 238 -26.91 -2.74 -8.09
N LEU A 239 -26.53 -3.66 -8.97
CA LEU A 239 -27.48 -4.46 -9.75
C LEU A 239 -28.25 -5.44 -8.86
N LYS A 240 -27.58 -6.11 -7.92
CA LYS A 240 -28.24 -7.00 -6.96
C LYS A 240 -29.17 -6.22 -6.01
N ALA A 241 -28.75 -5.04 -5.56
CA ALA A 241 -29.57 -4.15 -4.76
C ALA A 241 -30.86 -3.68 -5.49
N ALA A 242 -30.76 -3.43 -6.80
CA ALA A 242 -31.85 -2.89 -7.61
C ALA A 242 -32.83 -3.95 -8.16
N SER A 243 -32.40 -5.20 -8.32
CA SER A 243 -33.19 -6.28 -8.95
C SER A 243 -33.28 -7.52 -8.07
N LEU A 244 -34.50 -7.99 -7.80
CA LEU A 244 -34.73 -9.20 -7.01
C LEU A 244 -34.26 -10.47 -7.75
N ALA A 245 -34.41 -10.50 -9.07
CA ALA A 245 -33.93 -11.59 -9.92
C ALA A 245 -32.40 -11.67 -9.92
N MET A 246 -31.71 -10.53 -9.89
CA MET A 246 -30.24 -10.48 -9.79
C MET A 246 -29.76 -10.73 -8.36
N HIS A 247 -30.47 -10.23 -7.34
CA HIS A 247 -30.20 -10.55 -5.93
C HIS A 247 -30.24 -12.06 -5.66
N SER A 248 -31.30 -12.73 -6.11
CA SER A 248 -31.48 -14.18 -5.96
C SER A 248 -30.54 -15.03 -6.83
N THR A 249 -29.83 -14.44 -7.78
CA THR A 249 -28.82 -15.15 -8.58
C THR A 249 -27.55 -15.33 -7.75
N ALA A 250 -27.19 -16.58 -7.46
CA ALA A 250 -26.00 -16.90 -6.69
C ALA A 250 -24.73 -16.45 -7.42
N LEU A 251 -23.87 -15.70 -6.74
CA LEU A 251 -22.56 -15.34 -7.28
C LEU A 251 -21.53 -16.33 -6.74
N PRO A 252 -20.71 -16.98 -7.59
CA PRO A 252 -19.61 -17.79 -7.09
C PRO A 252 -18.69 -16.93 -6.20
N CYS A 253 -18.40 -17.38 -4.98
CA CYS A 253 -17.53 -16.65 -4.04
C CYS A 253 -16.18 -16.30 -4.68
N ASP A 254 -15.63 -17.21 -5.49
CA ASP A 254 -14.38 -16.99 -6.22
C ASP A 254 -14.47 -15.87 -7.26
N LEU A 255 -15.66 -15.60 -7.83
CA LEU A 255 -15.83 -14.49 -8.75
C LEU A 255 -15.75 -13.17 -7.99
N TRP A 256 -16.55 -13.02 -6.92
CA TRP A 256 -16.54 -11.80 -6.09
C TRP A 256 -15.15 -11.47 -5.56
N LYS A 257 -14.50 -12.46 -4.95
CA LYS A 257 -13.17 -12.29 -4.38
C LYS A 257 -12.16 -11.89 -5.45
N ARG A 258 -12.19 -12.52 -6.64
CA ARG A 258 -11.31 -12.14 -7.76
C ARG A 258 -11.60 -10.73 -8.26
N THR A 259 -12.86 -10.33 -8.39
CA THR A 259 -13.22 -8.97 -8.81
C THR A 259 -12.68 -7.94 -7.82
N LEU A 260 -12.90 -8.13 -6.51
CA LEU A 260 -12.37 -7.23 -5.48
C LEU A 260 -10.83 -7.17 -5.48
N MET A 261 -10.17 -8.33 -5.56
CA MET A 261 -8.71 -8.43 -5.60
C MET A 261 -8.12 -7.83 -6.87
N SER A 262 -8.88 -7.75 -7.96
CA SER A 262 -8.41 -7.14 -9.21
C SER A 262 -8.66 -5.63 -9.26
N GLU A 263 -9.78 -5.15 -8.72
CA GLU A 263 -10.20 -3.75 -8.90
C GLU A 263 -9.78 -2.84 -7.75
N ILE A 264 -9.87 -3.36 -6.52
CA ILE A 264 -9.55 -2.62 -5.29
C ILE A 264 -8.68 -3.45 -4.35
N PRO A 265 -7.52 -3.95 -4.83
CA PRO A 265 -6.62 -4.78 -4.03
C PRO A 265 -6.06 -4.07 -2.78
N TRP A 266 -5.96 -2.74 -2.83
CA TRP A 266 -5.48 -1.88 -1.74
C TRP A 266 -6.51 -1.65 -0.63
N LEU A 267 -7.76 -2.05 -0.82
CA LEU A 267 -8.84 -1.94 0.16
C LEU A 267 -9.13 -3.32 0.76
N TRP A 268 -8.15 -3.88 1.47
CA TRP A 268 -8.25 -5.26 1.99
C TRP A 268 -9.36 -5.42 3.03
N GLU A 269 -9.78 -4.36 3.73
CA GLU A 269 -10.82 -4.45 4.76
C GLU A 269 -12.18 -4.87 4.20
N VAL A 270 -12.45 -4.59 2.93
CA VAL A 270 -13.72 -4.98 2.31
C VAL A 270 -13.71 -6.40 1.75
N HIS A 271 -12.55 -7.06 1.67
CA HIS A 271 -12.43 -8.39 1.08
C HIS A 271 -13.07 -9.47 1.97
N ASP A 272 -13.17 -9.21 3.28
CA ASP A 272 -13.79 -10.11 4.26
C ASP A 272 -15.26 -9.79 4.55
N ILE A 273 -15.82 -8.75 3.90
CA ILE A 273 -17.22 -8.35 4.08
C ILE A 273 -18.14 -9.27 3.27
N ASP A 274 -19.09 -9.91 3.96
CA ASP A 274 -20.19 -10.63 3.32
C ASP A 274 -21.26 -9.67 2.81
N ALA A 275 -21.04 -9.17 1.60
CA ALA A 275 -21.86 -8.13 0.99
C ALA A 275 -23.22 -8.62 0.45
N PHE A 276 -23.49 -9.94 0.43
CA PHE A 276 -24.64 -10.53 -0.27
C PHE A 276 -25.76 -11.02 0.66
N GLN A 277 -25.79 -10.55 1.90
CA GLN A 277 -26.81 -10.96 2.90
C GLN A 277 -28.21 -10.42 2.59
N SER A 278 -28.31 -9.23 2.00
CA SER A 278 -29.58 -8.60 1.65
C SER A 278 -29.38 -7.48 0.64
N GLN A 279 -30.44 -7.09 -0.07
CA GLN A 279 -30.41 -5.95 -1.00
C GLN A 279 -30.06 -4.61 -0.31
N GLU A 280 -30.36 -4.46 0.99
CA GLU A 280 -29.98 -3.27 1.75
C GLU A 280 -28.47 -3.23 1.99
N VAL A 281 -27.86 -4.36 2.36
CA VAL A 281 -26.41 -4.49 2.52
C VAL A 281 -25.71 -4.29 1.17
N GLU A 282 -26.24 -4.85 0.09
CA GLU A 282 -25.71 -4.65 -1.27
C GLU A 282 -25.73 -3.17 -1.67
N ASP A 283 -26.84 -2.45 -1.40
CA ASP A 283 -26.98 -1.02 -1.71
C ASP A 283 -25.97 -0.16 -0.93
N ILE A 284 -25.89 -0.36 0.39
CA ILE A 284 -24.97 0.38 1.26
C ILE A 284 -23.52 0.09 0.88
N THR A 285 -23.17 -1.18 0.65
CA THR A 285 -21.81 -1.58 0.26
C THR A 285 -21.45 -1.01 -1.11
N SER A 286 -22.37 -1.03 -2.08
CA SER A 286 -22.15 -0.44 -3.40
C SER A 286 -21.82 1.04 -3.31
N LYS A 287 -22.63 1.80 -2.55
CA LYS A 287 -22.43 3.24 -2.33
C LYS A 287 -21.09 3.52 -1.65
N LEU A 288 -20.74 2.72 -0.64
CA LEU A 288 -19.46 2.86 0.02
C LEU A 288 -18.29 2.64 -0.94
N LEU A 289 -18.29 1.56 -1.73
CA LEU A 289 -17.19 1.28 -2.66
C LEU A 289 -17.00 2.42 -3.67
N LEU A 290 -18.08 2.97 -4.20
CA LEU A 290 -18.02 4.11 -5.12
C LEU A 290 -17.45 5.37 -4.45
N ASP A 291 -17.88 5.65 -3.22
CA ASP A 291 -17.42 6.81 -2.47
C ASP A 291 -15.94 6.68 -2.05
N ILE A 292 -15.53 5.53 -1.51
CA ILE A 292 -14.13 5.21 -1.20
C ILE A 292 -13.26 5.29 -2.46
N GLN A 293 -13.73 4.76 -3.58
CA GLN A 293 -12.96 4.81 -4.83
C GLN A 293 -12.71 6.25 -5.28
N LYS A 294 -13.69 7.14 -5.10
CA LYS A 294 -13.52 8.59 -5.33
C LYS A 294 -12.56 9.22 -4.30
N LYS A 295 -12.81 8.98 -3.01
CA LYS A 295 -12.02 9.52 -1.88
C LYS A 295 -10.60 8.97 -1.78
N SER A 296 -10.25 7.93 -2.53
CA SER A 296 -8.89 7.37 -2.62
C SER A 296 -8.04 8.01 -3.71
N LEU A 297 -8.59 8.92 -4.51
CA LEU A 297 -7.87 9.60 -5.58
C LEU A 297 -7.39 10.95 -5.10
N TYR A 298 -6.08 11.16 -5.13
CA TYR A 298 -5.50 12.46 -4.93
C TYR A 298 -5.96 13.45 -6.00
N THR A 299 -6.18 14.70 -5.61
CA THR A 299 -6.35 15.84 -6.51
C THR A 299 -5.67 17.07 -5.91
N SER A 300 -5.02 17.88 -6.75
CA SER A 300 -4.43 19.15 -6.33
C SER A 300 -5.45 20.28 -6.23
N GLU A 301 -6.71 20.05 -6.65
CA GLU A 301 -7.73 21.10 -6.73
C GLU A 301 -8.50 21.32 -5.41
N ASN A 302 -8.66 20.28 -4.60
CA ASN A 302 -9.42 20.30 -3.35
C ASN A 302 -9.01 19.15 -2.42
N ASP A 303 -9.54 19.13 -1.20
CA ASP A 303 -9.30 18.09 -0.20
C ASP A 303 -10.49 17.11 -0.06
N ASP A 304 -11.26 16.85 -1.12
CA ASP A 304 -12.42 15.94 -1.08
C ASP A 304 -12.03 14.44 -1.00
N TYR A 305 -10.78 14.15 -0.67
CA TYR A 305 -10.21 12.80 -0.57
C TYR A 305 -9.74 12.51 0.87
N ILE A 306 -9.61 11.23 1.20
CA ILE A 306 -9.06 10.79 2.48
C ILE A 306 -7.55 10.65 2.31
N PHE A 307 -6.77 11.53 2.94
CA PHE A 307 -5.30 11.60 2.79
C PHE A 307 -4.58 10.25 2.95
N GLY A 308 -4.83 9.53 4.06
CA GLY A 308 -4.21 8.23 4.28
C GLY A 308 -4.63 7.18 3.25
N LEU A 309 -5.85 7.26 2.73
CA LEU A 309 -6.36 6.34 1.72
C LEU A 309 -5.76 6.61 0.34
N ALA A 310 -5.63 7.88 -0.02
CA ALA A 310 -4.91 8.31 -1.21
C ALA A 310 -3.45 7.85 -1.15
N ASN A 311 -2.79 8.01 0.01
CA ASN A 311 -1.43 7.51 0.22
C ASN A 311 -1.35 5.99 0.07
N ARG A 312 -2.27 5.24 0.69
CA ARG A 312 -2.33 3.78 0.57
C ARG A 312 -2.44 3.33 -0.89
N ARG A 313 -3.38 3.91 -1.63
CA ARG A 313 -3.62 3.56 -3.04
C ARG A 313 -2.39 3.89 -3.91
N ARG A 314 -1.76 5.03 -3.66
CA ARG A 314 -0.51 5.43 -4.31
C ARG A 314 0.61 4.43 -4.06
N ILE A 315 0.88 4.11 -2.79
CA ILE A 315 1.92 3.14 -2.39
C ILE A 315 1.62 1.75 -2.96
N TRP A 316 0.35 1.34 -3.01
CA TRP A 316 -0.05 0.08 -3.64
C TRP A 316 0.38 0.02 -5.10
N GLY A 317 0.18 1.09 -5.88
CA GLY A 317 0.63 1.17 -7.27
C GLY A 317 2.15 1.00 -7.42
N VAL A 318 2.93 1.45 -6.44
CA VAL A 318 4.38 1.19 -6.39
C VAL A 318 4.66 -0.28 -6.09
N CYS A 319 3.95 -0.85 -5.12
CA CYS A 319 4.07 -2.27 -4.78
C CYS A 319 3.74 -3.20 -5.96
N GLU A 320 2.79 -2.83 -6.83
CA GLU A 320 2.47 -3.61 -8.03
C GLU A 320 3.59 -3.59 -9.06
N GLN A 321 4.31 -2.48 -9.19
CA GLN A 321 5.50 -2.37 -10.03
C GLN A 321 6.66 -3.22 -9.50
N ILE A 322 6.86 -3.26 -8.17
CA ILE A 322 7.84 -4.12 -7.51
C ILE A 322 7.45 -5.59 -7.69
N ARG A 323 6.18 -5.93 -7.42
CA ARG A 323 5.64 -7.29 -7.58
C ARG A 323 5.87 -7.84 -8.97
N SER A 324 5.58 -7.06 -10.00
CA SER A 324 5.73 -7.50 -11.40
C SER A 324 7.16 -7.97 -11.68
N ARG A 325 8.16 -7.16 -11.27
CA ARG A 325 9.59 -7.50 -11.42
C ARG A 325 10.01 -8.68 -10.54
N TYR A 326 9.50 -8.74 -9.32
CA TYR A 326 9.77 -9.85 -8.41
C TYR A 326 9.29 -11.19 -8.96
N LEU A 327 8.05 -11.25 -9.49
CA LEU A 327 7.50 -12.46 -10.10
C LEU A 327 8.24 -12.86 -11.38
N GLU A 328 8.70 -11.90 -12.18
CA GLU A 328 9.54 -12.16 -13.35
C GLU A 328 10.89 -12.79 -12.95
N ARG A 329 11.54 -12.26 -11.91
CA ARG A 329 12.81 -12.79 -11.39
C ARG A 329 12.65 -14.20 -10.84
N LEU A 330 11.61 -14.47 -10.05
CA LEU A 330 11.31 -15.82 -9.53
C LEU A 330 11.12 -16.85 -10.65
N LYS A 331 10.39 -16.50 -11.70
CA LYS A 331 10.20 -17.37 -12.88
C LYS A 331 11.52 -17.64 -13.60
N GLY A 332 12.35 -16.60 -13.75
CA GLY A 332 13.68 -16.73 -14.35
C GLY A 332 14.60 -17.70 -13.60
N ILE A 333 14.61 -17.62 -12.26
CA ILE A 333 15.39 -18.53 -11.41
C ILE A 333 14.89 -19.97 -11.52
N SER A 334 13.55 -20.16 -11.48
CA SER A 334 12.94 -21.49 -11.58
C SER A 334 13.28 -22.19 -12.90
N ASN A 335 13.26 -21.44 -14.01
CA ASN A 335 13.61 -21.97 -15.34
C ASN A 335 15.11 -22.27 -15.52
N ALA A 336 15.98 -21.63 -14.73
CA ALA A 336 17.43 -21.87 -14.79
C ALA A 336 17.86 -23.09 -13.97
N GLN A 337 17.01 -23.56 -13.05
CA GLN A 337 17.27 -24.72 -12.19
C GLN A 337 16.63 -26.02 -12.71
N SER A 338 15.75 -25.94 -13.70
CA SER A 338 15.14 -27.06 -14.44
C SER A 338 15.94 -27.41 -15.69
#